data_AF-Q4PLP8-F1
#
_entry.id   AF-Q4PLP8-F1
#
_cell.length_a   1.000
_cell.length_b   1.000
_cell.length_c   1.000
_cell.angle_alpha   90.00
_cell.angle_beta   90.00
_cell.angle_gamma   90.00
#
_symmetry.space_group_name_H-M   'P 1'
#
loop_
_entity.id
_entity.type
_entity.pdbx_description
1 polymer ?
#
loop_
_entity_poly.entity_id
_entity_poly.type
_entity_poly.pdbx_seq_one_letter_code
_entity_poly.pdbx_strand_id
1 'polypeptide(L)'
;AHIDLIMGPRGSAAELAFANALVNNKDGFTTLLAVVAPNLLCKPNTILFNKVTIKGAKQAVQMFGPAQHGVAKAVADSVAEGVIPVSEADDIFISVGVFIHW
;
A
#
# COMPACT_ATOMS: atom_id res chain seq x y z
N ALA A 1 12.50 -8.37 2.93
CA ALA A 1 11.60 -7.49 2.16
C ALA A 1 12.32 -6.18 1.86
N HIS A 2 11.98 -5.50 0.77
CA HIS A 2 12.49 -4.16 0.47
C HIS A 2 11.32 -3.27 0.06
N ILE A 3 11.19 -2.11 0.70
CA ILE A 3 10.08 -1.18 0.58
C ILE A 3 10.61 0.17 0.06
N ASP A 4 9.99 0.71 -0.99
CA ASP A 4 10.06 2.15 -1.29
C ASP A 4 8.73 2.75 -0.91
N LEU A 5 8.73 3.87 -0.17
CA LEU A 5 7.51 4.44 0.38
C LEU A 5 7.46 5.95 0.13
N ILE A 6 6.28 6.42 -0.30
CA ILE A 6 5.92 7.84 -0.32
C ILE A 6 4.71 8.02 0.59
N MET A 7 4.75 9.06 1.41
CA MET A 7 3.64 9.50 2.23
C MET A 7 3.50 11.02 2.10
N GLY A 8 2.26 11.51 2.02
CA GLY A 8 2.01 12.94 2.03
C GLY A 8 0.54 13.28 2.30
N PRO A 9 0.26 14.55 2.65
CA PRO A 9 -1.10 14.99 2.99
C PRO A 9 -1.95 15.17 1.73
N ARG A 10 -3.25 15.35 1.94
CA ARG A 10 -4.20 15.86 0.94
C ARG A 10 -3.69 17.14 0.29
N GLY A 11 -3.90 17.26 -1.01
CA GLY A 11 -3.44 18.35 -1.86
C GLY A 11 -1.98 18.23 -2.31
N SER A 12 -1.25 17.20 -1.88
CA SER A 12 0.16 17.00 -2.26
C SER A 12 0.32 16.11 -3.50
N ALA A 13 1.56 16.05 -4.01
CA ALA A 13 1.93 15.11 -5.06
C ALA A 13 1.73 13.63 -4.66
N ALA A 14 1.70 13.31 -3.36
CA ALA A 14 1.44 11.95 -2.89
C ALA A 14 -0.03 11.53 -3.14
N GLU A 15 -0.99 12.42 -2.92
CA GLU A 15 -2.41 12.17 -3.24
C GLU A 15 -2.61 11.97 -4.75
N LEU A 16 -1.98 12.82 -5.57
CA LEU A 16 -2.06 12.70 -7.02
C LEU A 16 -1.44 11.39 -7.53
N ALA A 17 -0.26 11.02 -7.02
CA ALA A 17 0.41 9.77 -7.37
C ALA A 17 -0.43 8.55 -6.94
N PHE A 18 -1.01 8.59 -5.74
CA PHE A 18 -1.92 7.56 -5.23
C PHE A 18 -3.10 7.33 -6.19
N ALA A 19 -3.80 8.41 -6.56
CA ALA A 19 -4.98 8.34 -7.43
C ALA A 19 -4.62 7.80 -8.83
N ASN A 20 -3.53 8.30 -9.41
CA ASN A 20 -3.07 7.88 -10.73
C ASN A 20 -2.61 6.42 -10.75
N ALA A 21 -1.90 5.96 -9.71
CA ALA A 21 -1.39 4.59 -9.64
C ALA A 21 -2.53 3.56 -9.49
N LEU A 22 -3.57 3.89 -8.72
CA LEU A 22 -4.69 2.98 -8.47
C LEU A 22 -5.49 2.63 -9.74
N VAL A 23 -5.61 3.58 -10.68
CA VAL A 23 -6.38 3.40 -11.91
C VAL A 23 -5.56 2.91 -13.11
N ASN A 24 -4.26 2.69 -12.95
CA ASN A 24 -3.32 2.44 -14.06
C ASN A 24 -2.63 1.06 -13.94
N ASN A 25 -3.42 0.00 -13.94
CA ASN A 25 -2.91 -1.38 -13.90
C ASN A 25 -2.40 -1.84 -15.27
N LYS A 26 -1.39 -2.70 -15.26
CA LYS A 26 -0.74 -3.26 -16.46
C LYS A 26 -0.47 -4.75 -16.27
N ASP A 27 -0.18 -5.45 -17.37
CA ASP A 27 0.19 -6.87 -17.28
C ASP A 27 1.42 -7.06 -16.36
N GLY A 28 1.28 -7.98 -15.41
CA GLY A 28 2.27 -8.25 -14.37
C GLY A 28 2.52 -7.16 -13.34
N PHE A 29 1.81 -6.03 -13.38
CA PHE A 29 1.93 -4.91 -12.43
C PHE A 29 0.56 -4.36 -12.03
N THR A 30 0.14 -4.65 -10.81
CA THR A 30 -1.16 -4.25 -10.28
C THR A 30 -1.00 -3.52 -8.96
N THR A 31 -1.73 -2.43 -8.83
CA THR A 31 -1.84 -1.62 -7.62
C THR A 31 -3.17 -1.91 -6.96
N LEU A 32 -3.18 -2.20 -5.66
CA LEU A 32 -4.40 -2.36 -4.86
C LEU A 32 -4.39 -1.43 -3.65
N LEU A 33 -5.55 -1.26 -3.03
CA LEU A 33 -5.63 -0.70 -1.69
C LEU A 33 -5.13 -1.73 -0.67
N ALA A 34 -4.29 -1.30 0.27
CA ALA A 34 -3.82 -2.16 1.35
C ALA A 34 -4.94 -2.37 2.38
N VAL A 35 -5.28 -3.64 2.61
CA VAL A 35 -6.29 -4.04 3.60
C VAL A 35 -5.67 -4.94 4.66
N VAL A 36 -6.03 -4.73 5.93
CA VAL A 36 -5.63 -5.62 7.03
C VAL A 36 -6.32 -6.97 6.86
N ALA A 37 -7.59 -6.93 6.46
CA ALA A 37 -8.43 -8.08 6.12
C ALA A 37 -9.45 -7.67 5.04
N PRO A 38 -10.10 -8.62 4.35
CA PRO A 38 -11.19 -8.30 3.44
C PRO A 38 -12.24 -7.39 4.10
N ASN A 39 -12.64 -6.32 3.41
CA ASN A 39 -13.54 -5.27 3.90
C ASN A 39 -13.01 -4.43 5.08
N LEU A 40 -11.71 -4.49 5.40
CA LEU A 40 -11.06 -3.69 6.44
C LEU A 40 -9.77 -3.05 5.91
N LEU A 41 -9.91 -1.85 5.35
CA LEU A 41 -8.80 -1.00 4.91
C LEU A 41 -7.96 -0.53 6.11
N CYS A 42 -6.64 -0.40 5.93
CA CYS A 42 -5.85 0.38 6.87
C CYS A 42 -6.10 1.89 6.65
N LYS A 43 -5.87 2.67 7.70
CA LYS A 43 -5.80 4.13 7.66
C LYS A 43 -4.42 4.57 8.17
N PRO A 44 -3.73 5.52 7.51
CA PRO A 44 -4.15 6.27 6.33
C PRO A 44 -4.35 5.46 5.05
N ASN A 45 -5.07 6.05 4.08
CA ASN A 45 -5.36 5.41 2.80
C ASN A 45 -4.04 5.01 2.13
N THR A 46 -3.85 3.71 1.91
CA THR A 46 -2.58 3.16 1.43
C THR A 46 -2.82 2.34 0.17
N ILE A 47 -2.02 2.57 -0.87
CA ILE A 47 -1.86 1.63 -1.97
C ILE A 47 -0.56 0.84 -1.81
N LEU A 48 -0.57 -0.38 -2.34
CA LEU A 48 0.65 -1.15 -2.57
C LEU A 48 0.74 -1.60 -4.03
N PHE A 49 1.96 -1.61 -4.55
CA PHE A 49 2.26 -2.01 -5.93
C PHE A 49 3.54 -2.85 -5.97
N ASN A 50 3.60 -3.81 -6.89
CA ASN A 50 4.72 -4.74 -6.99
C ASN A 50 5.90 -4.16 -7.79
N LYS A 51 7.12 -4.32 -7.27
CA LYS A 51 8.35 -3.97 -8.01
C LYS A 51 8.82 -5.07 -8.96
N VAL A 52 8.51 -6.32 -8.64
CA VAL A 52 8.85 -7.51 -9.45
C VAL A 52 7.62 -7.93 -10.24
N THR A 53 7.78 -8.18 -11.54
CA THR A 53 6.70 -8.65 -12.41
C THR A 53 6.04 -9.91 -11.86
N ILE A 54 4.73 -9.86 -11.62
CA ILE A 54 3.93 -11.03 -11.22
C ILE A 54 3.62 -11.84 -12.48
N LYS A 55 4.10 -13.08 -12.54
CA LYS A 55 3.93 -13.98 -13.69
C LYS A 55 2.90 -15.09 -13.47
N GLY A 56 2.36 -15.21 -12.26
CA GLY A 56 1.39 -16.25 -11.94
C GLY A 56 0.78 -16.14 -10.55
N ALA A 57 -0.21 -17.00 -10.28
CA ALA A 57 -1.04 -16.94 -9.09
C ALA A 57 -0.26 -17.02 -7.78
N LYS A 58 0.81 -17.82 -7.70
CA LYS A 58 1.63 -17.95 -6.49
C LYS A 58 2.23 -16.60 -6.06
N GLN A 59 2.77 -15.84 -7.00
CA GLN A 59 3.34 -14.52 -6.75
C GLN A 59 2.25 -13.49 -6.39
N ALA A 60 1.09 -13.58 -7.04
CA ALA A 60 -0.07 -12.76 -6.70
C ALA A 60 -0.52 -13.00 -5.25
N VAL A 61 -0.60 -14.28 -4.82
CA VAL A 61 -0.94 -14.64 -3.44
C VAL A 61 0.10 -14.16 -2.45
N GLN A 62 1.40 -14.20 -2.79
CA GLN A 62 2.45 -13.64 -1.93
C GLN A 62 2.32 -12.12 -1.75
N MET A 63 2.03 -11.39 -2.84
CA MET A 63 1.86 -9.94 -2.82
C MET A 63 0.58 -9.53 -2.08
N PHE A 64 -0.55 -10.11 -2.45
CA PHE A 64 -1.88 -9.71 -1.97
C PHE A 64 -2.41 -10.57 -0.81
N GLY A 65 -1.53 -11.37 -0.21
CA GLY A 65 -1.78 -12.12 1.03
C GLY A 65 -0.85 -11.63 2.15
N PRO A 66 0.27 -12.33 2.42
CA PRO A 66 1.14 -11.98 3.55
C PRO A 66 1.78 -10.60 3.41
N ALA A 67 2.19 -10.17 2.22
CA ALA A 67 2.80 -8.84 2.06
C ALA A 67 1.77 -7.72 2.24
N GLN A 68 0.58 -7.83 1.65
CA GLN A 68 -0.51 -6.88 1.86
C GLN A 68 -0.90 -6.75 3.33
N HIS A 69 -1.09 -7.89 4.02
CA HIS A 69 -1.40 -7.88 5.44
C HIS A 69 -0.28 -7.20 6.25
N GLY A 70 0.98 -7.51 5.95
CA GLY A 70 2.13 -6.88 6.60
C GLY A 70 2.19 -5.36 6.40
N VAL A 71 1.99 -4.88 5.17
CA VAL A 71 1.94 -3.43 4.88
C VAL A 71 0.78 -2.77 5.60
N ALA A 72 -0.43 -3.30 5.46
CA ALA A 72 -1.63 -2.70 6.06
C ALA A 72 -1.56 -2.68 7.59
N LYS A 73 -1.06 -3.76 8.21
CA LYS A 73 -0.87 -3.83 9.65
C LYS A 73 0.19 -2.82 10.11
N ALA A 74 1.32 -2.70 9.42
CA ALA A 74 2.35 -1.73 9.77
C ALA A 74 1.83 -0.29 9.75
N VAL A 75 0.98 0.04 8.77
CA VAL A 75 0.31 1.36 8.71
C VAL A 75 -0.63 1.56 9.90
N ALA A 76 -1.48 0.57 10.20
CA ALA A 76 -2.42 0.65 11.33
C ALA A 76 -1.70 0.72 12.69
N ASP A 77 -0.65 -0.07 12.89
CA ASP A 77 0.19 -0.05 14.09
C ASP A 77 0.88 1.32 14.23
N SER A 78 1.35 1.91 13.12
CA SER A 78 1.96 3.25 13.15
C SER A 78 1.00 4.34 13.64
N VAL A 79 -0.30 4.22 13.34
CA VAL A 79 -1.32 5.11 13.91
C VAL A 79 -1.57 4.80 15.39
N ALA A 80 -1.69 3.53 15.75
CA ALA A 80 -1.92 3.10 17.13
C ALA A 80 -0.78 3.51 18.08
N GLU A 81 0.46 3.48 17.59
CA GLU A 81 1.67 3.86 18.31
C GLU A 81 1.95 5.38 18.26
N GLY A 82 1.16 6.14 17.52
CA GLY A 82 1.30 7.59 17.39
C GLY A 82 2.46 8.06 16.51
N VAL A 83 3.10 7.14 15.76
CA VAL A 83 4.09 7.50 14.72
C VAL A 83 3.42 8.30 13.61
N ILE A 84 2.20 7.91 13.23
CA ILE A 84 1.29 8.72 12.42
C ILE A 84 0.24 9.29 13.39
N PRO A 85 0.12 10.62 13.53
CA PRO A 85 -0.90 11.21 14.40
C PRO A 85 -2.31 10.76 13.99
N VAL A 86 -3.08 10.23 14.94
CA VAL A 86 -4.45 9.75 14.68
C VAL A 86 -5.35 10.82 14.07
N SER A 87 -5.15 12.09 14.47
CA SER A 87 -5.89 13.24 13.95
C SER A 87 -5.61 13.55 12.48
N GLU A 88 -4.51 13.06 11.92
CA GLU A 88 -4.13 13.27 10.52
C GLU A 88 -4.44 12.05 9.64
N ALA A 89 -4.81 10.92 10.26
CA ALA A 89 -4.85 9.63 9.57
C ALA A 89 -5.85 9.58 8.41
N ASP A 90 -6.89 10.41 8.42
CA ASP A 90 -7.89 10.48 7.36
C ASP A 90 -7.52 11.41 6.18
N ASP A 91 -6.44 12.19 6.32
CA ASP A 91 -6.00 13.18 5.32
C ASP A 91 -4.59 12.91 4.78
N ILE A 92 -4.06 11.71 5.01
CA ILE A 92 -2.77 11.25 4.50
C ILE A 92 -2.97 10.13 3.45
N PHE A 93 -2.10 10.12 2.44
CA PHE A 93 -2.03 9.11 1.40
C PHE A 93 -0.66 8.46 1.38
N ILE A 94 -0.62 7.13 1.31
CA ILE A 94 0.61 6.33 1.32
C ILE A 94 0.68 5.47 0.06
N SER A 95 1.85 5.45 -0.58
CA SER A 95 2.15 4.60 -1.72
C SER A 95 3.35 3.71 -1.41
N VAL A 96 3.15 2.39 -1.44
CA VAL A 96 4.14 1.39 -1.00
C VAL A 96 4.56 0.48 -2.14
N GLY A 97 5.79 0.65 -2.61
CA GLY A 97 6.42 -0.27 -3.56
C GLY A 97 7.01 -1.46 -2.84
N VAL A 98 6.52 -2.67 -3.13
CA VAL A 98 6.91 -3.90 -2.44
C VAL A 98 7.76 -4.78 -3.34
N PHE A 99 8.96 -5.13 -2.87
CA PHE A 99 9.83 -6.13 -3.50
C PHE A 99 9.68 -7.50 -2.82
N ILE A 100 9.31 -8.50 -3.61
CA ILE A 100 9.31 -9.92 -3.24
C ILE A 100 10.12 -10.63 -4.33
N HIS A 101 11.17 -11.35 -3.94
CA HIS A 101 11.92 -12.19 -4.88
C HIS A 101 11.03 -13.32 -5.42
N TRP A 102 11.34 -13.83 -6.62
CA TRP A 102 10.52 -14.81 -7.34
C TRP A 102 10.33 -16.13 -6.59
#